data_AF-A0A662VLQ7-F1
#
_entry.id   AF-A0A662VLQ7-F1
#
_cell.length_a   1.000
_cell.length_b   1.000
_cell.length_c   1.000
_cell.angle_alpha   90.00
_cell.angle_beta   90.00
_cell.angle_gamma   90.00
#
_symmetry.space_group_name_H-M   'P 1'
#
loop_
_entity.id
_entity.type
_entity.pdbx_description
1 polymer ?
#
loop_
_entity_poly.entity_id
_entity_poly.type
_entity_poly.pdbx_seq_one_letter_code
_entity_poly.pdbx_strand_id
1 'polypeptide(L)' 'MDLKLVNEKELKAIDERFKGIYEMEFEKFKEILEIMVKLGLGDSKDFEILIDDFKKWKMVKMALDSQT' A
#
# COMPACT_ATOMS: atom_id res chain seq x y z
N MET A 1 -19.06 -17.20 0.10
CA MET A 1 -17.73 -16.68 -0.26
C MET A 1 -17.23 -15.92 0.95
N ASP A 2 -16.25 -16.46 1.66
CA ASP A 2 -15.68 -15.83 2.86
C ASP A 2 -14.96 -14.54 2.49
N LEU A 3 -15.46 -13.40 2.97
CA LEU A 3 -14.84 -12.08 2.72
C LEU A 3 -13.36 -12.02 3.16
N LYS A 4 -12.97 -12.78 4.19
CA LYS A 4 -11.56 -12.92 4.62
C LYS A 4 -10.64 -13.39 3.49
N LEU A 5 -11.07 -14.42 2.77
CA LEU A 5 -10.30 -15.06 1.70
C LEU A 5 -10.17 -14.16 0.47
N VAL A 6 -11.11 -13.24 0.27
CA VAL A 6 -11.05 -12.20 -0.77
C VAL A 6 -10.00 -11.15 -0.41
N ASN A 7 -10.05 -10.65 0.84
CA ASN A 7 -9.13 -9.60 1.29
C ASN A 7 -7.67 -10.05 1.35
N GLU A 8 -7.37 -11.29 1.77
CA GLU A 8 -5.98 -11.80 1.80
C GLU A 8 -5.37 -11.90 0.39
N LYS A 9 -6.15 -12.36 -0.59
CA LYS A 9 -5.70 -12.46 -1.99
C LYS A 9 -5.47 -11.09 -2.60
N GLU A 10 -6.35 -10.13 -2.33
CA GLU A 10 -6.20 -8.76 -2.79
C GLU A 10 -4.98 -8.10 -2.17
N LEU A 11 -4.74 -8.30 -0.87
CA LEU A 11 -3.55 -7.77 -0.20
C LEU A 11 -2.27 -8.32 -0.82
N LYS A 12 -2.21 -9.64 -1.05
CA LYS A 12 -1.07 -10.28 -1.70
C LYS A 12 -0.85 -9.77 -3.13
N ALA A 13 -1.90 -9.55 -3.90
CA ALA A 13 -1.79 -9.01 -5.25
C ALA A 13 -1.27 -7.56 -5.25
N ILE A 14 -1.70 -6.74 -4.29
CA ILE A 14 -1.18 -5.39 -4.10
C ILE A 14 0.30 -5.44 -3.72
N ASP A 15 0.68 -6.29 -2.75
CA ASP A 15 2.08 -6.45 -2.31
C ASP A 15 3.00 -6.97 -3.43
N GLU A 16 2.57 -7.97 -4.21
CA GLU A 16 3.33 -8.49 -5.36
C GLU A 16 3.52 -7.43 -6.45
N ARG A 17 2.46 -6.66 -6.73
CA ARG A 17 2.54 -5.54 -7.68
C ARG A 17 3.49 -4.46 -7.18
N PHE A 18 3.44 -4.12 -5.90
CA PHE A 18 4.37 -3.19 -5.26
C PHE A 18 5.82 -3.66 -5.41
N LYS A 19 6.07 -4.92 -5.06
CA LYS A 19 7.40 -5.53 -5.17
C LYS A 19 7.89 -5.55 -6.62
N GLY A 20 7.01 -5.72 -7.60
CA GLY A 20 7.37 -5.65 -9.01
C GLY A 20 7.69 -4.25 -9.52
N ILE A 21 7.01 -3.21 -9.00
CA ILE A 21 7.21 -1.82 -9.45
C ILE A 21 8.42 -1.18 -8.76
N TYR A 22 8.59 -1.43 -7.47
CA TYR A 22 9.56 -0.73 -6.62
C TYR A 22 10.71 -1.62 -6.14
N GLU A 23 10.70 -2.91 -6.48
CA GLU A 23 11.68 -3.92 -6.04
C GLU A 23 11.87 -3.97 -4.51
N MET A 24 10.82 -3.63 -3.76
CA MET A 24 10.89 -3.47 -2.31
C MET A 24 9.62 -3.91 -1.58
N GLU A 25 9.80 -4.21 -0.29
CA GLU A 25 8.70 -4.56 0.62
C GLU A 25 7.89 -3.32 1.01
N PHE A 26 6.58 -3.50 1.26
CA PHE A 26 5.64 -2.40 1.52
C PHE A 26 5.99 -1.56 2.76
N GLU A 27 6.58 -2.17 3.80
CA GLU A 27 7.09 -1.45 4.98
C GLU A 27 8.14 -0.38 4.60
N LYS A 28 9.10 -0.73 3.74
CA LYS A 28 10.13 0.21 3.26
C LYS A 28 9.51 1.30 2.38
N PHE A 29 8.50 0.94 1.60
CA PHE A 29 7.75 1.90 0.80
C PHE A 29 7.02 2.94 1.66
N LYS A 30 6.40 2.52 2.77
CA LYS A 30 5.77 3.41 3.74
C LYS A 30 6.78 4.38 4.36
N GLU A 31 7.97 3.91 4.74
CA GLU A 31 9.04 4.78 5.25
C GLU A 31 9.45 5.84 4.22
N ILE A 32 9.57 5.47 2.95
CA ILE A 32 9.90 6.40 1.86
C ILE A 32 8.80 7.44 1.67
N LEU A 33 7.53 7.03 1.68
CA LEU A 33 6.40 7.95 1.64
C LEU A 33 6.45 8.96 2.80
N GLU A 34 6.69 8.49 4.02
CA GLU A 34 6.80 9.37 5.20
C GLU A 34 7.98 10.36 5.08
N ILE A 35 9.11 9.92 4.53
CA ILE A 35 10.27 10.79 4.25
C ILE A 35 9.92 11.84 3.20
N MET A 36 9.28 11.45 2.09
CA MET A 36 8.87 12.37 1.03
C MET A 36 7.91 13.45 1.54
N VAL A 37 6.95 13.09 2.42
CA VAL A 37 6.09 14.08 3.10
C VAL A 37 6.92 15.05 3.94
N LYS A 38 7.85 14.54 4.76
CA LYS A 38 8.71 15.38 5.63
C LYS A 38 9.60 16.32 4.83
N LEU A 39 10.01 15.92 3.63
CA LEU A 39 10.80 16.73 2.71
C LEU A 39 9.96 17.73 1.89
N GLY A 40 8.63 17.75 2.04
CA GLY A 40 7.75 18.63 1.29
C GLY A 40 7.57 18.23 -0.18
N LEU A 41 7.86 16.97 -0.54
CA LEU A 41 7.71 16.44 -1.90
C LEU A 41 6.28 15.95 -2.20
N GLY A 42 5.33 16.36 -1.34
CA GLY A 42 3.93 15.92 -1.36
C GLY A 42 3.13 16.31 -2.60
N ASP A 43 3.60 17.31 -3.35
CA ASP A 43 2.90 17.87 -4.51
C ASP A 43 3.42 17.32 -5.86
N SER A 44 4.31 16.34 -5.85
CA SER A 44 4.77 15.71 -7.10
C SER A 44 3.73 14.72 -7.65
N LYS A 45 3.53 14.69 -8.97
CA LYS A 45 2.62 13.73 -9.63
C LYS A 45 2.98 12.27 -9.35
N ASP A 46 4.27 11.99 -9.25
CA ASP A 46 4.74 10.65 -8.91
C ASP A 46 4.31 10.27 -7.48
N PHE A 47 4.31 11.23 -6.55
CA PHE A 47 3.88 11.02 -5.18
C PHE A 47 2.36 10.77 -5.04
N GLU A 48 1.52 11.38 -5.89
CA GLU A 48 0.08 11.10 -5.91
C GLU A 48 -0.22 9.63 -6.22
N ILE A 49 0.51 9.04 -7.18
CA ILE A 49 0.38 7.62 -7.55
C ILE A 49 0.77 6.72 -6.37
N LEU A 50 1.89 7.04 -5.70
CA LEU A 50 2.36 6.30 -4.52
C LEU A 50 1.33 6.35 -3.37
N ILE A 51 0.73 7.52 -3.12
CA ILE A 51 -0.30 7.69 -2.10
C ILE A 51 -1.55 6.85 -2.40
N ASP A 52 -1.98 6.80 -3.65
CA ASP A 52 -3.20 6.06 -4.01
C ASP A 52 -3.02 4.55 -3.88
N ASP A 53 -1.85 4.03 -4.23
CA ASP A 53 -1.53 2.62 -4.00
C ASP A 53 -1.38 2.31 -2.49
N PHE A 54 -0.85 3.24 -1.69
CA PHE A 54 -0.84 3.13 -0.23
C PHE A 54 -2.26 3.08 0.39
N LYS A 55 -3.17 3.96 -0.07
CA LYS A 55 -4.56 4.01 0.41
C LYS A 55 -5.27 2.68 0.16
N LYS A 56 -5.14 2.11 -1.04
CA LYS A 56 -5.75 0.82 -1.40
C LYS A 56 -5.25 -0.29 -0.49
N TRP A 57 -3.94 -0.40 -0.32
CA TRP A 57 -3.35 -1.39 0.59
C TRP A 57 -3.92 -1.24 2.01
N LYS A 58 -3.95 -0.02 2.55
CA LYS A 58 -4.43 0.26 3.91
C LYS A 58 -5.90 -0.15 4.09
N MET A 59 -6.75 0.10 3.10
CA MET A 59 -8.16 -0.30 3.16
C MET A 59 -8.33 -1.82 3.22
N VAL A 60 -7.61 -2.56 2.37
CA VAL A 60 -7.65 -4.03 2.35
C VAL A 60 -7.11 -4.60 3.66
N LYS A 61 -6.01 -4.04 4.17
CA LYS A 61 -5.40 -4.46 5.43
C LYS A 61 -6.32 -4.22 6.63
N MET A 62 -6.95 -3.04 6.73
CA MET A 62 -7.93 -2.74 7.79
C MET A 62 -9.14 -3.67 7.72
N ALA A 63 -9.63 -3.97 6.51
CA ALA A 63 -10.75 -4.89 6.33
C ALA A 63 -10.39 -6.32 6.75
N LEU A 64 -9.16 -6.77 6.54
CA LEU A 64 -8.65 -8.06 7.01
C LEU A 64 -8.54 -8.09 8.54
N ASP A 65 -7.92 -7.07 9.14
CA ASP A 65 -7.69 -6.99 10.58
C ASP A 65 -9.02 -6.87 11.37
N SER A 66 -10.03 -6.18 10.83
CA SER A 66 -11.36 -6.04 11.44
C SER A 66 -12.19 -7.34 11.52
N GLN A 67 -11.77 -8.37 10.78
CA GLN A 67 -12.46 -9.66 10.75
C GLN A 67 -11.77 -10.71 11.62
N THR A 68 -10.59 -10.42 12.17
CA THR A 68 -9.76 -11.35 12.96
C THR A 68 -10.00 -11.16 14.45
#